data_AF-A0A1B8S9A4-F1
#
_entry.id   AF-A0A1B8S9A4-F1
#
_cell.length_a   1.000
_cell.length_b   1.000
_cell.length_c   1.000
_cell.angle_alpha   90.00
_cell.angle_beta   90.00
_cell.angle_gamma   90.00
#
_symmetry.space_group_name_H-M   'P 1'
#
loop_
_entity.id
_entity.type
_entity.pdbx_description
1 polymer ?
#
loop_
_entity_poly.entity_id
_entity_poly.type
_entity_poly.pdbx_seq_one_letter_code
_entity_poly.pdbx_strand_id
1 'polypeptide(L)'
;VLTDGSYPTIPSLGITFNGAIPDDTPWSTTVYTLEYDGYADFPKYPINFLSDLNAVLGIIYEHTIYPTLTPEQLATAIEMPMSDGYAGNTHYFMIPSEILPLLMPLQSIPVIGQPLYDLLEPDMRILVNLGYGSITDGWSAGPADVATPFEAFPTDLNWGEVLTALGNGAQQGVNNFIDDLSHLSLPSATDLLSGTGDVAAMSMPSFTDIVNAFTSVTSTAYAALLPTADILNAMLTTAPAYAASVFAQELAQGDILNAIGLPLAGVVGLGTLAAGFEFLALNGAVADITATIQDLFQA
;
A
#
# COMPACT_ATOMS: atom_id res chain seq x y z
N VAL A 1 17.68 2.56 -13.18
CA VAL A 1 19.08 2.60 -13.66
C VAL A 1 19.97 2.66 -12.43
N LEU A 2 21.01 1.83 -12.34
CA LEU A 2 21.97 1.83 -11.25
C LEU A 2 22.90 3.06 -11.37
N THR A 3 23.65 3.37 -10.33
CA THR A 3 24.54 4.54 -10.29
C THR A 3 25.65 4.52 -11.36
N ASP A 4 25.91 3.37 -11.96
CA ASP A 4 26.85 3.16 -13.07
C ASP A 4 26.20 3.21 -14.46
N GLY A 5 24.90 3.51 -14.54
CA GLY A 5 24.15 3.55 -15.80
C GLY A 5 23.64 2.19 -16.27
N SER A 6 23.89 1.09 -15.54
CA SER A 6 23.37 -0.23 -15.88
C SER A 6 21.91 -0.38 -15.44
N TYR A 7 21.24 -1.41 -15.97
CA TYR A 7 19.93 -1.80 -15.47
C TYR A 7 20.04 -2.97 -14.48
N PRO A 8 19.10 -3.08 -13.53
CA PRO A 8 18.97 -4.29 -12.73
C PRO A 8 18.84 -5.53 -13.64
N THR A 9 19.36 -6.66 -13.18
CA THR A 9 19.26 -7.94 -13.87
C THR A 9 18.99 -9.05 -12.88
N ILE A 10 18.23 -10.06 -13.30
CA ILE A 10 18.07 -11.34 -12.62
C ILE A 10 18.70 -12.40 -13.52
N PRO A 11 20.03 -12.65 -13.41
CA PRO A 11 20.75 -13.47 -14.39
C PRO A 11 20.25 -14.92 -14.44
N SER A 12 19.79 -15.46 -13.31
CA SER A 12 19.23 -16.81 -13.22
C SER A 12 17.92 -16.97 -14.01
N LEU A 13 17.20 -15.88 -14.24
CA LEU A 13 15.97 -15.85 -15.05
C LEU A 13 16.20 -15.28 -16.45
N GLY A 14 17.42 -14.84 -16.77
CA GLY A 14 17.73 -14.18 -18.04
C GLY A 14 17.03 -12.84 -18.24
N ILE A 15 16.64 -12.17 -17.15
CA ILE A 15 15.91 -10.90 -17.21
C ILE A 15 16.88 -9.73 -17.03
N THR A 16 16.81 -8.75 -17.93
CA THR A 16 17.42 -7.43 -17.78
C THR A 16 16.30 -6.41 -17.94
N PHE A 17 16.17 -5.50 -16.97
CA PHE A 17 15.19 -4.41 -17.05
C PHE A 17 15.73 -3.32 -17.99
N ASN A 18 14.86 -2.50 -18.58
CA ASN A 18 15.26 -1.62 -19.70
C ASN A 18 14.93 -0.12 -19.48
N GLY A 19 14.33 0.24 -18.34
CA GLY A 19 13.92 1.62 -18.04
C GLY A 19 12.94 2.22 -19.04
N ALA A 20 12.85 3.55 -19.07
CA ALA A 20 11.98 4.30 -19.97
C ALA A 20 12.43 4.19 -21.44
N ILE A 21 11.50 4.45 -22.37
CA ILE A 21 11.77 4.47 -23.82
C ILE A 21 12.67 5.67 -24.13
N PRO A 22 13.75 5.52 -24.91
CA PRO A 22 14.61 6.64 -25.26
C PRO A 22 13.88 7.79 -25.98
N ASP A 23 14.24 9.03 -25.63
CA ASP A 23 13.61 10.24 -26.17
C ASP A 23 13.87 10.45 -27.67
N ASP A 24 14.98 9.91 -28.18
CA ASP A 24 15.42 10.07 -29.57
C ASP A 24 14.81 9.02 -30.52
N THR A 25 13.80 8.28 -30.06
CA THR A 25 13.08 7.34 -30.92
C THR A 25 12.38 8.06 -32.08
N PRO A 26 12.52 7.57 -33.32
CA PRO A 26 11.94 8.24 -34.51
C PRO A 26 10.44 7.98 -34.69
N TRP A 27 9.82 7.15 -33.83
CA TRP A 27 8.44 6.73 -33.96
C TRP A 27 7.56 7.45 -32.95
N SER A 28 6.42 7.96 -33.41
CA SER A 28 5.36 8.39 -32.51
C SER A 28 4.86 7.16 -31.74
N THR A 29 4.97 7.24 -30.41
CA THR A 29 4.67 6.14 -29.49
C THR A 29 3.71 6.63 -28.42
N THR A 30 2.71 5.81 -28.10
CA THR A 30 1.79 6.07 -26.98
C THR A 30 1.83 4.86 -26.07
N VAL A 31 2.10 5.10 -24.79
CA VAL A 31 2.18 4.07 -23.75
C VAL A 31 1.02 4.27 -22.80
N TYR A 32 0.22 3.22 -22.61
CA TYR A 32 -0.82 3.18 -21.60
C TYR A 32 -0.41 2.20 -20.50
N THR A 33 -0.51 2.64 -19.26
CA THR A 33 -0.23 1.84 -18.06
C THR A 33 -1.48 1.83 -17.19
N LEU A 34 -1.90 0.67 -16.71
CA LEU A 34 -2.93 0.55 -15.66
C LEU A 34 -2.31 0.84 -14.30
N GLU A 35 -2.99 1.65 -13.49
CA GLU A 35 -2.62 1.87 -12.08
C GLU A 35 -2.54 0.52 -11.34
N TYR A 36 -1.50 0.37 -10.52
CA TYR A 36 -1.15 -0.87 -9.80
C TYR A 36 -0.72 -2.08 -10.64
N ASP A 37 -0.52 -1.95 -11.96
CA ASP A 37 0.10 -3.02 -12.74
C ASP A 37 1.55 -3.25 -12.27
N GLY A 38 1.77 -4.30 -11.48
CA GLY A 38 3.07 -4.60 -10.89
C GLY A 38 4.19 -4.97 -11.88
N TYR A 39 3.92 -5.14 -13.18
CA TYR A 39 5.00 -5.20 -14.17
C TYR A 39 5.33 -3.84 -14.77
N ALA A 40 4.33 -2.98 -14.94
CA ALA A 40 4.48 -1.70 -15.63
C ALA A 40 4.84 -0.55 -14.68
N ASP A 41 4.31 -0.55 -13.46
CA ASP A 41 4.56 0.46 -12.43
C ASP A 41 4.64 -0.18 -11.04
N PHE A 42 5.85 -0.56 -10.63
CA PHE A 42 6.10 -1.16 -9.31
C PHE A 42 6.30 -0.07 -8.24
N PRO A 43 5.89 -0.29 -6.98
CA PRO A 43 6.02 0.69 -5.91
C PRO A 43 7.42 1.32 -5.80
N LYS A 44 7.45 2.66 -5.65
CA LYS A 44 8.67 3.44 -5.44
C LYS A 44 9.35 3.14 -4.10
N TYR A 45 8.57 2.80 -3.08
CA TYR A 45 9.02 2.47 -1.74
C TYR A 45 8.68 1.01 -1.38
N PRO A 46 9.49 0.02 -1.82
CA PRO A 46 9.25 -1.40 -1.56
C PRO A 46 9.31 -1.83 -0.09
N ILE A 47 9.55 -0.91 0.85
CA ILE A 47 9.36 -1.21 2.28
C ILE A 47 7.87 -1.23 2.66
N ASN A 48 7.02 -0.64 1.82
CA ASN A 48 5.57 -0.69 1.98
C ASN A 48 5.03 -2.02 1.42
N PHE A 49 5.04 -3.05 2.26
CA PHE A 49 4.60 -4.40 1.88
C PHE A 49 3.15 -4.47 1.39
N LEU A 50 2.27 -3.56 1.81
CA LEU A 50 0.90 -3.51 1.29
C LEU A 50 0.89 -3.13 -0.19
N SER A 51 1.76 -2.19 -0.57
CA SER A 51 1.91 -1.73 -1.95
C SER A 51 2.52 -2.82 -2.83
N ASP A 52 3.54 -3.51 -2.32
CA ASP A 52 4.16 -4.63 -3.03
C ASP A 52 3.16 -5.76 -3.27
N LEU A 53 2.40 -6.15 -2.23
CA LEU A 53 1.38 -7.18 -2.36
C LEU A 53 0.26 -6.74 -3.32
N ASN A 54 -0.15 -5.46 -3.25
CA ASN A 54 -1.11 -4.89 -4.18
C ASN A 54 -0.58 -4.96 -5.63
N ALA A 55 0.68 -4.62 -5.87
CA ALA A 55 1.31 -4.70 -7.19
C ALA A 55 1.41 -6.14 -7.71
N VAL A 56 1.78 -7.11 -6.84
CA VAL A 56 1.77 -8.54 -7.21
C VAL A 56 0.38 -9.01 -7.59
N LEU A 57 -0.65 -8.60 -6.84
CA LEU A 57 -2.05 -8.89 -7.20
C LEU A 57 -2.50 -8.12 -8.44
N GLY A 58 -1.95 -6.92 -8.68
CA GLY A 58 -2.14 -6.14 -9.90
C GLY A 58 -1.61 -6.85 -11.15
N ILE A 59 -0.59 -7.72 -11.04
CA ILE A 59 -0.22 -8.61 -12.16
C ILE A 59 -1.39 -9.52 -12.57
N ILE A 60 -2.25 -9.91 -11.63
CA ILE A 60 -3.39 -10.77 -11.91
C ILE A 60 -4.59 -9.94 -12.37
N TYR A 61 -4.92 -8.88 -11.62
CA TYR A 61 -6.17 -8.13 -11.80
C TYR A 61 -6.07 -6.95 -12.77
N GLU A 62 -4.89 -6.37 -12.97
CA GLU A 62 -4.66 -5.22 -13.86
C GLU A 62 -3.89 -5.61 -15.13
N HIS A 63 -2.73 -6.23 -14.99
CA HIS A 63 -1.86 -6.52 -16.14
C HIS A 63 -2.52 -7.43 -17.19
N THR A 64 -3.43 -8.31 -16.78
CA THR A 64 -4.08 -9.25 -17.70
C THR A 64 -5.22 -8.64 -18.52
N ILE A 65 -5.71 -7.44 -18.15
CA ILE A 65 -6.96 -6.90 -18.69
C ILE A 65 -6.77 -5.88 -19.81
N TYR A 66 -5.55 -5.48 -20.17
CA TYR A 66 -5.32 -4.57 -21.32
C TYR A 66 -6.06 -4.97 -22.61
N PRO A 67 -6.13 -6.26 -23.01
CA PRO A 67 -6.84 -6.66 -24.23
C PRO A 67 -8.36 -6.47 -24.16
N THR A 68 -8.90 -6.24 -22.97
CA THR A 68 -10.34 -6.17 -22.68
C THR A 68 -10.78 -4.81 -22.12
N LEU A 69 -9.89 -3.82 -22.05
CA LEU A 69 -10.25 -2.47 -21.61
C LEU A 69 -11.39 -1.89 -22.43
N THR A 70 -12.39 -1.34 -21.75
CA THR A 70 -13.51 -0.69 -22.41
C THR A 70 -13.12 0.68 -22.94
N PRO A 71 -13.83 1.22 -23.95
CA PRO A 71 -13.64 2.61 -24.37
C PRO A 71 -13.82 3.62 -23.23
N GLU A 72 -14.71 3.33 -22.28
CA GLU A 72 -14.95 4.17 -21.11
C GLU A 72 -13.74 4.19 -20.17
N GLN A 73 -13.14 3.03 -19.88
CA GLN A 73 -11.91 2.94 -19.09
C GLN A 73 -10.74 3.62 -19.81
N LEU A 74 -10.62 3.45 -21.13
CA LEU A 74 -9.56 4.12 -21.87
C LEU A 74 -9.75 5.65 -21.90
N ALA A 75 -10.99 6.13 -21.81
CA ALA A 75 -11.31 7.55 -21.76
C ALA A 75 -10.98 8.21 -20.42
N THR A 76 -10.74 7.45 -19.35
CA THR A 76 -10.27 7.98 -18.05
C THR A 76 -8.75 8.18 -18.01
N ALA A 77 -8.03 7.77 -19.06
CA ALA A 77 -6.59 7.86 -19.12
C ALA A 77 -6.08 9.29 -18.92
N ILE A 78 -5.13 9.45 -18.00
CA ILE A 78 -4.52 10.71 -17.61
C ILE A 78 -3.16 10.79 -18.32
N GLU A 79 -2.95 11.84 -19.12
CA GLU A 79 -1.62 12.10 -19.71
C GLU A 79 -0.64 12.48 -18.59
N MET A 80 0.46 11.74 -18.50
CA MET A 80 1.47 11.92 -17.48
C MET A 80 2.39 13.10 -17.82
N PRO A 81 2.87 13.87 -16.82
CA PRO A 81 3.80 14.94 -17.07
C PRO A 81 5.12 14.40 -17.62
N MET A 82 5.81 15.23 -18.41
CA MET A 82 7.12 14.92 -19.00
C MET A 82 8.18 15.88 -18.44
N SER A 83 9.45 15.56 -18.64
CA SER A 83 10.55 16.43 -18.19
C SER A 83 10.52 17.80 -18.90
N ASP A 84 11.01 18.83 -18.21
CA ASP A 84 11.06 20.18 -18.76
C ASP A 84 11.91 20.22 -20.04
N GLY A 85 11.30 20.65 -21.14
CA GLY A 85 11.97 20.70 -22.45
C GLY A 85 11.97 19.38 -23.21
N TYR A 86 11.19 18.38 -22.76
CA TYR A 86 10.97 17.14 -23.50
C TYR A 86 10.54 17.42 -24.95
N ALA A 87 11.30 16.87 -25.89
CA ALA A 87 11.08 17.01 -27.34
C ALA A 87 10.99 15.65 -28.06
N GLY A 88 10.83 14.57 -27.28
CA GLY A 88 10.69 13.22 -27.80
C GLY A 88 9.31 12.95 -28.40
N ASN A 89 9.14 11.76 -28.97
CA ASN A 89 7.93 11.36 -29.70
C ASN A 89 7.01 10.42 -28.90
N THR A 90 7.29 10.22 -27.60
CA THR A 90 6.56 9.28 -26.74
C THR A 90 5.65 10.03 -25.78
N HIS A 91 4.39 9.60 -25.70
CA HIS A 91 3.42 10.07 -24.72
C HIS A 91 3.02 8.94 -23.79
N TYR A 92 2.92 9.25 -22.49
CA TYR A 92 2.60 8.29 -21.44
C TYR A 92 1.25 8.62 -20.83
N PHE A 93 0.44 7.60 -20.62
CA PHE A 93 -0.89 7.72 -20.05
C PHE A 93 -1.07 6.71 -18.93
N MET A 94 -1.58 7.16 -17.79
CA MET A 94 -2.01 6.31 -16.68
C MET A 94 -3.51 6.10 -16.77
N ILE A 95 -3.97 4.86 -16.70
CA ILE A 95 -5.39 4.49 -16.60
C ILE A 95 -5.67 4.18 -15.13
N PRO A 96 -6.42 5.03 -14.42
CA PRO A 96 -6.73 4.80 -13.02
C PRO A 96 -7.52 3.50 -12.81
N SER A 97 -7.25 2.80 -11.72
CA SER A 97 -7.93 1.56 -11.37
C SER A 97 -9.13 1.83 -10.46
N GLU A 98 -10.29 1.33 -10.88
CA GLU A 98 -11.53 1.34 -10.10
C GLU A 98 -11.47 0.37 -8.90
N ILE A 99 -10.52 -0.56 -8.90
CA ILE A 99 -10.36 -1.55 -7.85
C ILE A 99 -9.06 -1.32 -7.08
N LEU A 100 -8.97 -1.91 -5.89
CA LEU A 100 -7.71 -2.07 -5.17
C LEU A 100 -7.36 -3.57 -5.24
N PRO A 101 -6.39 -3.98 -6.07
CA PRO A 101 -6.03 -5.39 -6.27
C PRO A 101 -5.84 -6.18 -4.97
N LEU A 102 -5.29 -5.54 -3.93
CA LEU A 102 -5.10 -6.11 -2.60
C LEU A 102 -6.38 -6.64 -1.96
N LEU A 103 -7.51 -5.98 -2.20
CA LEU A 103 -8.81 -6.31 -1.61
C LEU A 103 -9.67 -7.19 -2.50
N MET A 104 -9.30 -7.38 -3.78
CA MET A 104 -10.06 -8.24 -4.70
C MET A 104 -10.31 -9.67 -4.20
N PRO A 105 -9.43 -10.33 -3.43
CA PRO A 105 -9.74 -11.65 -2.86
C PRO A 105 -11.02 -11.67 -1.98
N LEU A 106 -11.40 -10.55 -1.37
CA LEU A 106 -12.63 -10.45 -0.56
C LEU A 106 -13.89 -10.70 -1.39
N GLN A 107 -13.84 -10.41 -2.69
CA GLN A 107 -14.95 -10.63 -3.62
C GLN A 107 -15.31 -12.11 -3.78
N SER A 108 -14.45 -13.03 -3.34
CA SER A 108 -14.75 -14.46 -3.29
C SER A 108 -15.69 -14.85 -2.15
N ILE A 109 -15.91 -13.97 -1.16
CA ILE A 109 -16.77 -14.21 -0.01
C ILE A 109 -18.21 -13.81 -0.37
N PRO A 110 -19.16 -14.76 -0.46
CA PRO A 110 -20.53 -14.44 -0.83
C PRO A 110 -21.19 -13.50 0.18
N VAL A 111 -22.08 -12.63 -0.29
CA VAL A 111 -22.91 -11.71 0.50
C VAL A 111 -22.14 -10.59 1.18
N ILE A 112 -21.08 -10.91 1.94
CA ILE A 112 -20.36 -9.93 2.77
C ILE A 112 -19.01 -9.49 2.18
N GLY A 113 -18.55 -10.09 1.07
CA GLY A 113 -17.30 -9.72 0.41
C GLY A 113 -17.25 -8.27 -0.07
N GLN A 114 -18.28 -7.80 -0.77
CA GLN A 114 -18.38 -6.40 -1.23
C GLN A 114 -18.47 -5.41 -0.06
N PRO A 115 -19.35 -5.61 0.96
CA PRO A 115 -19.31 -4.77 2.15
C PRO A 115 -17.91 -4.69 2.79
N LEU A 116 -17.22 -5.83 2.99
CA LEU A 116 -15.88 -5.80 3.58
C LEU A 116 -14.86 -5.09 2.69
N TYR A 117 -14.98 -5.21 1.37
CA TYR A 117 -14.16 -4.47 0.43
C TYR A 117 -14.39 -2.96 0.62
N ASP A 118 -15.64 -2.50 0.56
CA ASP A 118 -15.98 -1.08 0.62
C ASP A 118 -15.72 -0.46 2.00
N LEU A 119 -15.70 -1.26 3.06
CA LEU A 119 -15.25 -0.87 4.40
C LEU A 119 -13.76 -0.53 4.44
N LEU A 120 -12.94 -1.37 3.80
CA LEU A 120 -11.48 -1.31 3.91
C LEU A 120 -10.84 -0.45 2.81
N GLU A 121 -11.49 -0.35 1.65
CA GLU A 121 -10.93 0.24 0.45
C GLU A 121 -10.41 1.68 0.63
N PRO A 122 -11.14 2.60 1.27
CA PRO A 122 -10.69 4.00 1.33
C PRO A 122 -9.35 4.16 2.06
N ASP A 123 -9.19 3.50 3.21
CA ASP A 123 -7.93 3.55 3.98
C ASP A 123 -6.85 2.69 3.35
N MET A 124 -7.18 1.49 2.86
CA MET A 124 -6.18 0.62 2.24
C MET A 124 -5.62 1.22 0.95
N ARG A 125 -6.43 1.94 0.17
CA ARG A 125 -5.95 2.66 -1.02
C ARG A 125 -4.94 3.72 -0.62
N ILE A 126 -5.23 4.51 0.43
CA ILE A 126 -4.27 5.49 0.95
C ILE A 126 -2.97 4.80 1.35
N LEU A 127 -3.04 3.74 2.18
CA LEU A 127 -1.85 3.03 2.67
C LEU A 127 -1.04 2.38 1.54
N VAL A 128 -1.69 1.88 0.48
CA VAL A 128 -1.04 1.38 -0.73
C VAL A 128 -0.40 2.54 -1.53
N ASN A 129 -1.08 3.68 -1.66
CA ASN A 129 -0.56 4.82 -2.40
C ASN A 129 0.69 5.43 -1.73
N LEU A 130 0.83 5.27 -0.41
CA LEU A 130 2.06 5.68 0.29
C LEU A 130 3.31 4.96 -0.26
N GLY A 131 3.18 3.73 -0.80
CA GLY A 131 4.28 3.02 -1.47
C GLY A 131 4.68 3.63 -2.82
N TYR A 132 3.84 4.48 -3.39
CA TYR A 132 4.13 5.28 -4.58
C TYR A 132 4.46 6.74 -4.23
N GLY A 133 4.29 7.13 -2.97
CA GLY A 133 4.59 8.47 -2.47
C GLY A 133 3.44 9.47 -2.60
N SER A 134 2.22 8.98 -2.77
CA SER A 134 1.01 9.80 -2.84
C SER A 134 -0.02 9.33 -1.81
N ILE A 135 -0.95 10.19 -1.45
CA ILE A 135 -2.15 9.80 -0.69
C ILE A 135 -3.35 9.53 -1.62
N THR A 136 -3.24 9.91 -2.90
CA THR A 136 -4.33 9.84 -3.88
C THR A 136 -4.03 8.91 -5.05
N ASP A 137 -2.76 8.74 -5.41
CA ASP A 137 -2.37 8.12 -6.67
C ASP A 137 -1.53 6.84 -6.46
N GLY A 138 -1.88 5.77 -7.14
CA GLY A 138 -1.17 4.49 -7.16
C GLY A 138 0.00 4.44 -8.12
N TRP A 139 0.64 5.59 -8.35
CA TRP A 139 1.83 5.73 -9.21
C TRP A 139 2.74 6.84 -8.70
N SER A 140 4.01 6.80 -9.10
CA SER A 140 5.00 7.79 -8.65
C SER A 140 4.78 9.15 -9.30
N ALA A 141 4.83 10.21 -8.49
CA ALA A 141 4.87 11.57 -9.02
C ALA A 141 6.19 11.86 -9.75
N GLY A 142 6.13 12.59 -10.87
CA GLY A 142 7.30 13.00 -11.63
C GLY A 142 7.15 12.77 -13.14
N PRO A 143 8.17 13.17 -13.92
CA PRO A 143 8.15 13.05 -15.36
C PRO A 143 8.24 11.58 -15.83
N ALA A 144 7.30 11.13 -16.67
CA ALA A 144 7.18 9.72 -17.08
C ALA A 144 8.27 9.24 -18.05
N ASP A 145 8.96 10.14 -18.74
CA ASP A 145 10.16 9.84 -19.54
C ASP A 145 11.40 9.53 -18.69
N VAL A 146 11.38 9.82 -17.39
CA VAL A 146 12.51 9.57 -16.51
C VAL A 146 12.26 8.32 -15.68
N ALA A 147 13.26 7.45 -15.64
CA ALA A 147 13.17 6.24 -14.83
C ALA A 147 13.09 6.59 -13.33
N THR A 148 12.00 6.18 -12.68
CA THR A 148 11.84 6.28 -11.22
C THR A 148 12.66 5.21 -10.51
N PRO A 149 13.66 5.57 -9.69
CA PRO A 149 14.40 4.60 -8.88
C PRO A 149 13.61 4.21 -7.63
N PHE A 150 13.93 3.05 -7.07
CA PHE A 150 13.47 2.71 -5.73
C PHE A 150 14.12 3.62 -4.68
N GLU A 151 13.34 3.94 -3.66
CA GLU A 151 13.75 4.70 -2.51
C GLU A 151 13.31 3.99 -1.23
N ALA A 152 13.98 4.30 -0.11
CA ALA A 152 13.71 3.60 1.15
C ALA A 152 12.42 4.10 1.82
N PHE A 153 12.21 5.42 1.85
CA PHE A 153 11.08 6.04 2.54
C PHE A 153 10.63 7.29 1.79
N PRO A 154 9.32 7.62 1.82
CA PRO A 154 8.84 8.89 1.30
C PRO A 154 9.45 10.07 2.06
N THR A 155 10.02 11.04 1.34
CA THR A 155 10.62 12.24 1.96
C THR A 155 9.68 13.44 1.97
N ASP A 156 8.69 13.46 1.08
CA ASP A 156 7.89 14.65 0.78
C ASP A 156 6.41 14.52 1.18
N LEU A 157 6.07 13.51 1.99
CA LEU A 157 4.71 13.32 2.51
C LEU A 157 4.39 14.27 3.66
N ASN A 158 3.21 14.89 3.59
CA ASN A 158 2.63 15.59 4.73
C ASN A 158 1.86 14.62 5.62
N TRP A 159 2.45 14.18 6.72
CA TRP A 159 1.83 13.23 7.65
C TRP A 159 0.52 13.73 8.28
N GLY A 160 0.32 15.05 8.37
CA GLY A 160 -0.97 15.61 8.81
C GLY A 160 -2.08 15.37 7.79
N GLU A 161 -1.77 15.47 6.49
CA GLU A 161 -2.69 15.15 5.41
C GLU A 161 -2.94 13.64 5.31
N VAL A 162 -1.90 12.81 5.49
CA VAL A 162 -2.05 11.35 5.56
C VAL A 162 -3.03 10.96 6.67
N LEU A 163 -2.84 11.47 7.90
CA LEU A 163 -3.74 11.18 9.02
C LEU A 163 -5.16 11.71 8.78
N THR A 164 -5.29 12.87 8.14
CA THR A 164 -6.61 13.42 7.78
C THR A 164 -7.30 12.55 6.74
N ALA A 165 -6.55 12.08 5.73
CA ALA A 165 -7.05 11.20 4.69
C ALA A 165 -7.51 9.86 5.28
N LEU A 166 -6.72 9.25 6.17
CA LEU A 166 -7.11 8.02 6.88
C LEU A 166 -8.35 8.24 7.78
N GLY A 167 -8.45 9.38 8.45
CA GLY A 167 -9.65 9.71 9.23
C GLY A 167 -10.90 9.81 8.36
N ASN A 168 -10.79 10.44 7.19
CA ASN A 168 -11.87 10.57 6.23
C ASN A 168 -12.20 9.23 5.55
N GLY A 169 -11.18 8.44 5.21
CA GLY A 169 -11.30 7.12 4.61
C GLY A 169 -12.01 6.14 5.54
N ALA A 170 -11.62 6.09 6.81
CA ALA A 170 -12.33 5.31 7.83
C ALA A 170 -13.82 5.69 7.91
N GLN A 171 -14.15 6.99 7.91
CA GLN A 171 -15.54 7.44 7.92
C GLN A 171 -16.28 7.04 6.63
N GLN A 172 -15.64 7.17 5.47
CA GLN A 172 -16.20 6.77 4.19
C GLN A 172 -16.45 5.27 4.13
N GLY A 173 -15.49 4.45 4.57
CA GLY A 173 -15.60 2.99 4.58
C GLY A 173 -16.79 2.51 5.42
N VAL A 174 -17.03 3.11 6.59
CA VAL A 174 -18.24 2.82 7.39
C VAL A 174 -19.51 3.14 6.64
N ASN A 175 -19.56 4.32 6.03
CA ASN A 175 -20.76 4.75 5.35
C ASN A 175 -21.08 3.82 4.18
N ASN A 176 -20.05 3.44 3.41
CA ASN A 176 -20.20 2.48 2.32
C ASN A 176 -20.64 1.11 2.85
N PHE A 177 -19.98 0.58 3.89
CA PHE A 177 -20.34 -0.69 4.52
C PHE A 177 -21.80 -0.72 5.00
N ILE A 178 -22.26 0.34 5.68
CA ILE A 178 -23.65 0.45 6.14
C ILE A 178 -24.60 0.53 4.95
N ASP A 179 -24.25 1.29 3.91
CA ASP A 179 -25.04 1.41 2.68
C ASP A 179 -25.21 0.04 2.01
N ASP A 180 -24.11 -0.69 1.82
CA ASP A 180 -24.12 -2.04 1.24
C ASP A 180 -24.98 -3.00 2.04
N LEU A 181 -24.83 -3.01 3.37
CA LEU A 181 -25.64 -3.85 4.25
C LEU A 181 -27.13 -3.51 4.16
N SER A 182 -27.47 -2.22 3.99
CA SER A 182 -28.86 -1.77 3.83
C SER A 182 -29.48 -2.20 2.49
N HIS A 183 -28.61 -2.42 1.49
CA HIS A 183 -28.97 -2.88 0.16
C HIS A 183 -28.84 -4.39 -0.03
N LEU A 184 -28.34 -5.13 0.96
CA LEU A 184 -28.38 -6.59 0.97
C LEU A 184 -29.84 -7.05 0.96
N SER A 185 -30.31 -7.46 -0.21
CA SER A 185 -31.47 -8.34 -0.32
C SER A 185 -31.07 -9.70 0.23
N LEU A 186 -31.22 -9.88 1.54
CA LEU A 186 -31.04 -11.19 2.15
C LEU A 186 -32.00 -12.17 1.44
N PRO A 187 -31.52 -13.35 1.00
CA PRO A 187 -32.40 -14.39 0.52
C PRO A 187 -33.51 -14.58 1.54
N SER A 188 -34.76 -14.71 1.07
CA SER A 188 -35.86 -14.98 1.97
C SER A 188 -35.50 -16.23 2.79
N ALA A 189 -35.91 -16.30 4.07
CA ALA A 189 -35.65 -17.50 4.88
C ALA A 189 -36.11 -18.78 4.14
N THR A 190 -37.14 -18.68 3.30
CA THR A 190 -37.63 -19.70 2.37
C THR A 190 -36.63 -20.13 1.29
N ASP A 191 -35.83 -19.22 0.72
CA ASP A 191 -34.78 -19.58 -0.25
C ASP A 191 -33.62 -20.29 0.46
N LEU A 192 -33.25 -19.82 1.66
CA LEU A 192 -32.21 -20.42 2.50
C LEU A 192 -32.61 -21.82 3.02
N LEU A 193 -33.89 -22.03 3.32
CA LEU A 193 -34.46 -23.30 3.77
C LEU A 193 -34.75 -24.30 2.63
N SER A 194 -34.72 -23.85 1.37
CA SER A 194 -34.90 -24.72 0.20
C SER A 194 -33.59 -25.39 -0.26
N GLY A 195 -32.44 -24.83 0.15
CA GLY A 195 -31.14 -25.49 0.07
C GLY A 195 -31.03 -26.52 1.18
N THR A 196 -31.07 -27.81 0.84
CA THR A 196 -30.85 -28.91 1.79
C THR A 196 -29.37 -29.00 2.15
N GLY A 197 -28.92 -28.06 2.97
CA GLY A 197 -27.61 -28.02 3.60
C GLY A 197 -27.76 -27.26 4.91
N ASP A 198 -27.26 -27.86 5.98
CA ASP A 198 -27.32 -27.40 7.36
C ASP A 198 -26.81 -25.96 7.52
N VAL A 199 -27.68 -24.98 7.28
CA VAL A 199 -27.49 -23.58 7.68
C VAL A 199 -27.72 -23.49 9.17
N ALA A 200 -26.75 -23.99 9.93
CA ALA A 200 -26.62 -23.69 11.35
C ALA A 200 -26.76 -22.16 11.50
N ALA A 201 -27.72 -21.75 12.33
CA ALA A 201 -28.14 -20.37 12.50
C ALA A 201 -26.96 -19.40 12.66
N MET A 202 -26.65 -18.65 11.59
CA MET A 202 -25.86 -17.43 11.72
C MET A 202 -26.78 -16.39 12.37
N SER A 203 -26.58 -16.11 13.66
CA SER A 203 -27.12 -14.89 14.25
C SER A 203 -26.42 -13.71 13.59
N MET A 204 -27.22 -12.85 12.96
CA MET A 204 -26.68 -11.62 12.41
C MET A 204 -26.50 -10.61 13.55
N PRO A 205 -25.34 -9.94 13.65
CA PRO A 205 -25.11 -8.90 14.65
C PRO A 205 -26.12 -7.77 14.53
N SER A 206 -26.42 -7.10 15.65
CA SER A 206 -27.24 -5.90 15.62
C SER A 206 -26.47 -4.72 15.04
N PHE A 207 -27.17 -3.69 14.56
CA PHE A 207 -26.55 -2.44 14.10
C PHE A 207 -25.63 -1.82 15.18
N THR A 208 -26.00 -1.93 16.45
CA THR A 208 -25.18 -1.46 17.57
C THR A 208 -23.88 -2.26 17.71
N ASP A 209 -23.93 -3.57 17.50
CA ASP A 209 -22.74 -4.44 17.57
C ASP A 209 -21.77 -4.11 16.44
N ILE A 210 -22.30 -3.85 15.24
CA ILE A 210 -21.53 -3.40 14.08
C ILE A 210 -20.84 -2.06 14.35
N VAL A 211 -21.57 -1.06 14.86
CA VAL A 211 -21.00 0.26 15.19
C VAL A 211 -19.94 0.16 16.29
N ASN A 212 -20.14 -0.69 17.29
CA ASN A 212 -19.17 -0.93 18.36
C ASN A 212 -17.92 -1.65 17.84
N ALA A 213 -18.08 -2.66 16.98
CA ALA A 213 -16.98 -3.36 16.34
C ALA A 213 -16.17 -2.39 15.48
N PHE A 214 -16.82 -1.55 14.68
CA PHE A 214 -16.14 -0.53 13.89
C PHE A 214 -15.37 0.48 14.77
N THR A 215 -16.00 0.98 15.84
CA THR A 215 -15.36 1.92 16.79
C THR A 215 -14.14 1.27 17.44
N SER A 216 -14.24 0.00 17.79
CA SER A 216 -13.13 -0.79 18.36
C SER A 216 -12.00 -0.97 17.34
N VAL A 217 -12.31 -1.39 16.11
CA VAL A 217 -11.32 -1.54 15.02
C VAL A 217 -10.58 -0.22 14.77
N THR A 218 -11.32 0.88 14.65
CA THR A 218 -10.73 2.23 14.43
C THR A 218 -9.86 2.65 15.60
N SER A 219 -10.31 2.44 16.83
CA SER A 219 -9.51 2.76 18.02
C SER A 219 -8.24 1.93 18.11
N THR A 220 -8.30 0.65 17.74
CA THR A 220 -7.15 -0.26 17.71
C THR A 220 -6.16 0.14 16.63
N ALA A 221 -6.64 0.45 15.42
CA ALA A 221 -5.80 0.95 14.34
C ALA A 221 -5.11 2.27 14.72
N TYR A 222 -5.85 3.23 15.30
CA TYR A 222 -5.29 4.48 15.79
C TYR A 222 -4.24 4.26 16.90
N ALA A 223 -4.52 3.38 17.85
CA ALA A 223 -3.59 3.05 18.92
C ALA A 223 -2.31 2.39 18.40
N ALA A 224 -2.40 1.59 17.33
CA ALA A 224 -1.25 0.94 16.70
C ALA A 224 -0.28 1.95 16.07
N LEU A 225 -0.77 3.13 15.65
CA LEU A 225 0.07 4.19 15.09
C LEU A 225 0.94 4.90 16.13
N LEU A 226 0.59 4.84 17.42
CA LEU A 226 1.36 5.49 18.48
C LEU A 226 2.75 4.84 18.66
N PRO A 227 2.87 3.51 18.81
CA PRO A 227 4.17 2.82 18.76
C PRO A 227 4.97 3.13 17.49
N THR A 228 4.31 3.15 16.32
CA THR A 228 4.98 3.45 15.04
C THR A 228 5.56 4.86 15.04
N ALA A 229 4.80 5.86 15.52
CA ALA A 229 5.27 7.24 15.64
C ALA A 229 6.44 7.37 16.62
N ASP A 230 6.39 6.66 17.76
CA ASP A 230 7.49 6.64 18.73
C ASP A 230 8.76 5.99 18.16
N ILE A 231 8.61 4.89 17.41
CA ILE A 231 9.71 4.20 16.73
C ILE A 231 10.34 5.10 15.67
N LEU A 232 9.54 5.74 14.82
CA LEU A 232 10.03 6.68 13.81
C LEU A 232 10.76 7.86 14.46
N ASN A 233 10.17 8.46 15.50
CA ASN A 233 10.81 9.54 16.24
C ASN A 233 12.14 9.10 16.85
N ALA A 234 12.20 7.91 17.45
CA ALA A 234 13.43 7.35 18.02
C ALA A 234 14.50 7.07 16.95
N MET A 235 14.11 6.55 15.78
CA MET A 235 15.04 6.29 14.67
C MET A 235 15.55 7.56 14.02
N LEU A 236 14.78 8.65 14.01
CA LEU A 236 15.18 9.90 13.40
C LEU A 236 15.97 10.82 14.34
N THR A 237 15.74 10.70 15.65
CA THR A 237 16.37 11.58 16.66
C THR A 237 17.40 10.84 17.51
N THR A 238 16.98 9.77 18.18
CA THR A 238 17.80 9.04 19.15
C THR A 238 18.89 8.20 18.49
N ALA A 239 18.59 7.50 17.39
CA ALA A 239 19.57 6.64 16.73
C ALA A 239 20.76 7.43 16.13
N PRO A 240 20.56 8.57 15.44
CA PRO A 240 21.68 9.41 14.98
C PRO A 240 22.48 10.02 16.13
N ALA A 241 21.81 10.45 17.21
CA ALA A 241 22.49 10.99 18.39
C ALA A 241 23.38 9.93 19.06
N TYR A 242 22.87 8.71 19.21
CA TYR A 242 23.65 7.56 19.67
C TYR A 242 24.86 7.31 18.77
N ALA A 243 24.64 7.19 17.45
CA ALA A 243 25.71 6.94 16.49
C ALA A 243 26.82 8.01 16.55
N ALA A 244 26.45 9.29 16.61
CA ALA A 244 27.38 10.40 16.71
C ALA A 244 28.18 10.37 18.02
N SER A 245 27.55 10.01 19.15
CA SER A 245 28.23 9.91 20.45
C SER A 245 29.26 8.77 20.49
N VAL A 246 28.93 7.61 19.93
CA VAL A 246 29.85 6.47 19.83
C VAL A 246 31.00 6.81 18.88
N PHE A 247 30.69 7.41 17.72
CA PHE A 247 31.71 7.88 16.78
C PHE A 247 32.72 8.82 17.46
N ALA A 248 32.22 9.82 18.21
CA ALA A 248 33.07 10.79 18.90
C ALA A 248 33.93 10.15 20.01
N GLN A 249 33.36 9.19 20.76
CA GLN A 249 34.09 8.48 21.82
C GLN A 249 35.23 7.62 21.27
N GLU A 250 34.97 6.83 20.24
CA GLU A 250 35.97 5.94 19.65
C GLU A 250 37.04 6.73 18.88
N LEU A 251 36.64 7.82 18.20
CA LEU A 251 37.58 8.72 17.54
C LEU A 251 38.53 9.39 18.55
N ALA A 252 38.02 9.81 19.71
CA ALA A 252 38.84 10.38 20.79
C ALA A 252 39.84 9.38 21.39
N GLN A 253 39.54 8.08 21.30
CA GLN A 253 40.42 6.99 21.72
C GLN A 253 41.42 6.58 20.63
N GLY A 254 41.32 7.14 19.43
CA GLY A 254 42.18 6.84 18.29
C GLY A 254 41.81 5.53 17.56
N ASP A 255 40.68 4.91 17.90
CA ASP A 255 40.20 3.68 17.27
C ASP A 255 39.26 4.00 16.10
N ILE A 256 39.85 4.29 14.95
CA ILE A 256 39.12 4.69 13.74
C ILE A 256 38.20 3.56 13.25
N LEU A 257 38.61 2.30 13.43
CA LEU A 257 37.86 1.15 12.94
C LEU A 257 36.55 0.99 13.73
N ASN A 258 36.62 1.12 15.05
CA ASN A 258 35.44 1.10 15.92
C ASN A 258 34.64 2.40 15.86
N ALA A 259 35.28 3.55 15.62
CA ALA A 259 34.59 4.82 15.42
C ALA A 259 33.63 4.78 14.25
N ILE A 260 33.91 3.98 13.21
CA ILE A 260 32.98 3.79 12.09
C ILE A 260 32.11 2.55 12.31
N GLY A 261 32.70 1.44 12.77
CA GLY A 261 32.04 0.15 12.87
C GLY A 261 30.95 0.08 13.95
N LEU A 262 31.22 0.60 15.15
CA LEU A 262 30.27 0.50 16.27
C LEU A 262 29.02 1.37 16.11
N PRO A 263 29.09 2.62 15.62
CA PRO A 263 27.89 3.40 15.32
C PRO A 263 26.99 2.71 14.29
N LEU A 264 27.56 2.19 13.20
CA LEU A 264 26.81 1.45 12.19
C LEU A 264 26.16 0.20 12.77
N ALA A 265 26.93 -0.61 13.50
CA ALA A 265 26.42 -1.82 14.14
C ALA A 265 25.29 -1.50 15.14
N GLY A 266 25.42 -0.44 15.92
CA GLY A 266 24.40 -0.03 16.87
C GLY A 266 23.14 0.53 16.21
N VAL A 267 23.25 1.32 15.13
CA VAL A 267 22.08 1.78 14.36
C VAL A 267 21.37 0.59 13.69
N VAL A 268 22.12 -0.35 13.11
CA VAL A 268 21.54 -1.58 12.54
C VAL A 268 20.85 -2.42 13.62
N GLY A 269 21.47 -2.57 14.80
CA GLY A 269 20.87 -3.26 15.93
C GLY A 269 19.59 -2.58 16.43
N LEU A 270 19.60 -1.26 16.58
CA LEU A 270 18.42 -0.47 16.95
C LEU A 270 17.32 -0.57 15.89
N GLY A 271 17.66 -0.47 14.61
CA GLY A 271 16.73 -0.66 13.50
C GLY A 271 16.10 -2.05 13.48
N THR A 272 16.88 -3.08 13.81
CA THR A 272 16.37 -4.46 13.91
C THR A 272 15.39 -4.62 15.07
N LEU A 273 15.70 -4.03 16.23
CA LEU A 273 14.78 -4.02 17.37
C LEU A 273 13.52 -3.20 17.08
N ALA A 274 13.68 -2.03 16.47
CA ALA A 274 12.58 -1.17 16.03
C ALA A 274 11.64 -1.91 15.08
N ALA A 275 12.17 -2.58 14.06
CA ALA A 275 11.37 -3.40 13.15
C ALA A 275 10.66 -4.55 13.87
N GLY A 276 11.32 -5.20 14.84
CA GLY A 276 10.70 -6.23 15.67
C GLY A 276 9.55 -5.70 16.53
N PHE A 277 9.71 -4.54 17.17
CA PHE A 277 8.65 -3.90 17.96
C PHE A 277 7.50 -3.41 17.08
N GLU A 278 7.80 -2.84 15.91
CA GLU A 278 6.80 -2.44 14.92
C GLU A 278 5.97 -3.66 14.48
N PHE A 279 6.65 -4.76 14.13
CA PHE A 279 5.97 -6.01 13.79
C PHE A 279 5.05 -6.50 14.92
N LEU A 280 5.50 -6.46 16.17
CA LEU A 280 4.69 -6.86 17.31
C LEU A 280 3.47 -5.94 17.52
N ALA A 281 3.64 -4.63 17.37
CA ALA A 281 2.56 -3.66 17.51
C ALA A 281 1.50 -3.85 16.42
N LEU A 282 1.92 -3.95 15.16
CA LEU A 282 1.03 -4.17 14.03
C LEU A 282 0.35 -5.55 14.09
N ASN A 283 1.11 -6.60 14.41
CA ASN A 283 0.55 -7.95 14.52
C ASN A 283 -0.43 -8.08 15.70
N GLY A 284 -0.18 -7.38 16.81
CA GLY A 284 -1.13 -7.26 17.92
C GLY A 284 -2.44 -6.60 17.48
N ALA A 285 -2.33 -5.45 16.79
CA ALA A 285 -3.49 -4.73 16.27
C ALA A 285 -4.30 -5.57 15.28
N VAL A 286 -3.64 -6.29 14.36
CA VAL A 286 -4.29 -7.22 13.42
C VAL A 286 -5.01 -8.34 14.16
N ALA A 287 -4.39 -8.93 15.20
CA ALA A 287 -5.03 -9.97 16.01
C ALA A 287 -6.27 -9.45 16.73
N ASP A 288 -6.20 -8.25 17.32
CA ASP A 288 -7.32 -7.62 18.05
C ASP A 288 -8.47 -7.21 17.11
N ILE A 289 -8.15 -6.70 15.92
CA ILE A 289 -9.13 -6.42 14.85
C ILE A 289 -9.81 -7.71 14.40
N THR A 290 -9.02 -8.76 14.15
CA THR A 290 -9.53 -10.07 13.74
C THR A 290 -10.45 -10.66 14.79
N ALA A 291 -10.08 -10.59 16.07
CA ALA A 291 -10.91 -11.02 17.18
C ALA A 291 -12.21 -10.22 17.26
N THR A 292 -12.15 -8.90 17.11
CA THR A 292 -13.34 -8.02 17.10
C THR A 292 -14.31 -8.40 15.97
N ILE A 293 -13.81 -8.68 14.77
CA ILE A 293 -14.62 -9.12 13.63
C ILE A 293 -15.18 -10.53 13.87
N GLN A 294 -14.39 -11.45 14.44
CA GLN A 294 -14.86 -12.80 14.75
C GLN A 294 -15.97 -12.80 15.80
N ASP A 295 -15.84 -11.99 16.84
CA ASP A 295 -16.85 -11.82 17.89
C ASP A 295 -18.15 -11.22 17.34
N LEU A 296 -18.04 -10.30 16.35
CA LEU A 296 -19.18 -9.69 15.69
C LEU A 296 -20.10 -10.73 15.02
N PHE A 297 -19.57 -11.83 14.50
CA PHE A 297 -20.35 -12.87 13.80
C PHE A 297 -20.60 -14.13 14.65
N GLN A 298 -20.19 -14.13 15.91
CA GLN A 298 -20.45 -15.21 16.87
C GLN A 298 -21.48 -14.83 17.95
N ALA A 299 -21.94 -13.56 17.97
CA ALA A 299 -22.89 -13.01 18.92
C ALA A 299 -24.36 -13.29 18.57
#